data_AF-A0A972QTW7-F1
#
_entry.id   AF-A0A972QTW7-F1
#
_cell.length_a   1.000
_cell.length_b   1.000
_cell.length_c   1.000
_cell.angle_alpha   90.00
_cell.angle_beta   90.00
_cell.angle_gamma   90.00
#
_symmetry.space_group_name_H-M   'P 1'
#
loop_
_entity.id
_entity.type
_entity.pdbx_description
1 polymer ?
#
loop_
_entity_poly.entity_id
_entity_poly.type
_entity_poly.pdbx_seq_one_letter_code
_entity_poly.pdbx_strand_id
1 'polypeptide(L)'
;MTLRIFLAFLNILLIWVHASAWAEVNRTSWNKPHKTHAAINFSEVARQYPRFKTLIYLGFGEDLDLARLLKLRRIGVHPLNGDLLEPLGHRAAIFFTRADSLEDLRRSGIVRSVHPLARFRMAGIYRIHLKIVESDFFGSIKFRVSTPRNGFGKKLVHIEHHISPSIPFAIKRDLAGNHWLDVEIPQAKAGMTVKFDFYFVYQVDVEEILKHALAMVPLDEYSKLPPESPARSYLGPSPKIDSASPLVKSLSTEIFGDEKAPRRLYKRALQYLKKHITYDHTKRAQFFGGKTVYHDMAEMYQHPKVTLSRKMGACPDTSVLEATLLRAAGVPARTAGRWAHFYTELFLPNRGWLSPSVTPTGIPLVVDVDKRQLLFVSWDPPIAVQTIMWSSSLRIEDVDYNE
;
A
#
# COMPACT_ATOMS: atom_id res chain seq x y z
N MET A 1 42.58 -11.51 -10.32
CA MET A 1 41.68 -11.23 -9.16
C MET A 1 41.41 -9.74 -8.93
N THR A 2 41.80 -8.85 -9.85
CA THR A 2 41.89 -7.39 -9.60
C THR A 2 40.77 -6.54 -10.21
N LEU A 3 40.09 -7.00 -11.27
CA LEU A 3 39.03 -6.21 -11.94
C LEU A 3 37.64 -6.29 -11.26
N ARG A 4 37.30 -7.46 -10.67
CA ARG A 4 36.01 -7.65 -9.97
C ARG A 4 35.94 -6.89 -8.64
N ILE A 5 37.06 -6.78 -7.93
CA ILE A 5 37.15 -6.01 -6.69
C ILE A 5 37.04 -4.52 -7.01
N PHE A 6 37.68 -4.06 -8.08
CA PHE A 6 37.60 -2.66 -8.53
C PHE A 6 36.17 -2.25 -8.94
N LEU A 7 35.44 -3.10 -9.68
CA LEU A 7 34.04 -2.84 -10.04
C LEU A 7 33.08 -2.90 -8.83
N ALA A 8 33.36 -3.73 -7.82
CA ALA A 8 32.59 -3.75 -6.58
C ALA A 8 32.82 -2.46 -5.76
N PHE A 9 34.06 -1.98 -5.67
CA PHE A 9 34.40 -0.71 -5.03
C PHE A 9 33.79 0.49 -5.77
N LEU A 10 33.79 0.50 -7.11
CA LEU A 10 33.20 1.59 -7.90
C LEU A 10 31.67 1.67 -7.72
N ASN A 11 30.98 0.53 -7.63
CA ASN A 11 29.54 0.49 -7.35
C ASN A 11 29.22 0.94 -5.92
N ILE A 12 30.03 0.55 -4.92
CA ILE A 12 29.86 1.02 -3.54
C ILE A 12 30.13 2.53 -3.45
N LEU A 13 31.14 3.04 -4.16
CA LEU A 13 31.47 4.46 -4.21
C LEU A 13 30.37 5.27 -4.90
N LEU A 14 29.78 4.78 -5.99
CA LEU A 14 28.64 5.44 -6.67
C LEU A 14 27.37 5.46 -5.79
N ILE A 15 27.09 4.37 -5.08
CA ILE A 15 26.00 4.31 -4.10
C ILE A 15 26.26 5.29 -2.94
N TRP A 16 27.52 5.40 -2.49
CA TRP A 16 27.89 6.30 -1.40
C TRP A 16 27.89 7.77 -1.82
N VAL A 17 28.37 8.10 -3.03
CA VAL A 17 28.34 9.46 -3.60
C VAL A 17 26.92 9.91 -3.90
N HIS A 18 26.04 9.01 -4.37
CA HIS A 18 24.60 9.31 -4.40
C HIS A 18 24.06 9.50 -2.97
N ALA A 19 24.27 8.57 -2.03
CA ALA A 19 23.75 8.73 -0.67
C ALA A 19 24.24 10.00 0.07
N SER A 20 25.48 10.45 -0.17
CA SER A 20 26.08 11.64 0.46
C SER A 20 25.69 12.94 -0.25
N ALA A 21 25.64 12.99 -1.58
CA ALA A 21 25.04 14.11 -2.30
C ALA A 21 23.54 14.28 -1.94
N TRP A 22 22.85 13.16 -1.65
CA TRP A 22 21.48 13.16 -1.14
C TRP A 22 21.38 13.65 0.32
N ALA A 23 22.41 13.46 1.16
CA ALA A 23 22.43 13.94 2.55
C ALA A 23 22.76 15.45 2.65
N GLU A 24 23.59 15.99 1.76
CA GLU A 24 24.00 17.41 1.74
C GLU A 24 22.85 18.31 1.25
N VAL A 25 22.13 17.91 0.18
CA VAL A 25 20.93 18.61 -0.32
C VAL A 25 19.82 18.63 0.74
N ASN A 26 19.76 17.60 1.59
CA ASN A 26 18.83 17.50 2.71
C ASN A 26 19.15 18.44 3.88
N ARG A 27 20.29 19.13 3.97
CA ARG A 27 20.53 20.08 5.09
C ARG A 27 20.06 21.49 4.80
N THR A 28 20.06 21.91 3.55
CA THR A 28 19.81 23.30 3.16
C THR A 28 18.32 23.61 2.89
N SER A 29 17.49 22.59 2.62
CA SER A 29 16.07 22.76 2.29
C SER A 29 15.10 22.91 3.48
N TRP A 30 15.55 22.81 4.73
CA TRP A 30 14.64 22.85 5.90
C TRP A 30 14.49 24.23 6.55
N ASN A 31 15.19 25.26 6.04
CA ASN A 31 15.35 26.56 6.73
C ASN A 31 14.60 27.74 6.09
N LYS A 32 13.67 27.54 5.14
CA LYS A 32 12.94 28.65 4.48
C LYS A 32 11.43 28.68 4.84
N PRO A 33 10.79 29.86 4.91
CA PRO A 33 9.37 30.00 5.29
C PRO A 33 8.40 29.51 4.20
N HIS A 34 7.28 28.91 4.63
CA HIS A 34 6.23 28.30 3.78
C HIS A 34 5.22 29.32 3.22
N LYS A 35 4.75 29.10 1.97
CA LYS A 35 3.54 29.73 1.42
C LYS A 35 2.35 28.78 1.56
N THR A 36 1.24 29.25 2.13
CA THR A 36 0.00 28.45 2.27
C THR A 36 -0.88 28.57 1.04
N HIS A 37 -1.09 27.46 0.32
CA HIS A 37 -2.21 27.31 -0.61
C HIS A 37 -3.43 26.74 0.13
N ALA A 38 -4.57 27.43 0.09
CA ALA A 38 -5.88 26.86 0.43
C ALA A 38 -6.26 25.81 -0.64
N ALA A 39 -6.94 24.69 -0.37
CA ALA A 39 -8.23 24.65 0.32
C ALA A 39 -8.59 23.26 0.95
N ILE A 40 -7.68 22.62 1.69
CA ILE A 40 -8.08 21.48 2.57
C ILE A 40 -8.39 22.01 3.96
N ASN A 41 -9.67 21.99 4.35
CA ASN A 41 -10.08 22.26 5.73
C ASN A 41 -9.77 21.04 6.62
N PHE A 42 -8.56 20.98 7.18
CA PHE A 42 -8.15 19.86 8.03
C PHE A 42 -8.96 19.71 9.32
N SER A 43 -9.60 20.78 9.81
CA SER A 43 -10.55 20.68 10.93
C SER A 43 -11.78 19.86 10.52
N GLU A 44 -12.25 20.05 9.29
CA GLU A 44 -13.34 19.25 8.74
C GLU A 44 -12.91 17.79 8.46
N VAL A 45 -11.69 17.59 7.95
CA VAL A 45 -11.11 16.25 7.80
C VAL A 45 -11.02 15.54 9.14
N ALA A 46 -10.58 16.21 10.21
CA ALA A 46 -10.52 15.66 11.56
C ALA A 46 -11.92 15.25 12.06
N ARG A 47 -12.95 16.02 11.74
CA ARG A 47 -14.35 15.70 12.10
C ARG A 47 -14.90 14.50 11.34
N GLN A 48 -14.71 14.47 10.01
CA GLN A 48 -15.32 13.45 9.16
C GLN A 48 -14.48 12.16 9.04
N TYR A 49 -13.15 12.28 9.15
CA TYR A 49 -12.18 11.20 8.97
C TYR A 49 -11.04 11.33 10.01
N PRO A 50 -11.34 11.26 11.32
CA PRO A 50 -10.39 11.56 12.40
C PRO A 50 -9.08 10.77 12.33
N ARG A 51 -9.16 9.52 11.87
CA ARG A 51 -8.00 8.61 11.75
C ARG A 51 -7.24 8.74 10.43
N PHE A 52 -7.51 9.74 9.60
CA PHE A 52 -6.76 9.99 8.38
C PHE A 52 -5.28 10.22 8.70
N LYS A 53 -4.38 9.46 8.06
CA LYS A 53 -2.94 9.67 8.19
C LYS A 53 -2.59 10.99 7.50
N THR A 54 -2.26 12.00 8.29
CA THR A 54 -1.90 13.34 7.82
C THR A 54 -0.38 13.49 7.88
N LEU A 55 0.25 13.80 6.75
CA LEU A 55 1.65 14.21 6.73
C LEU A 55 1.73 15.67 7.14
N ILE A 56 2.69 15.98 8.00
CA ILE A 56 2.89 17.31 8.56
C ILE A 56 4.36 17.67 8.49
N TYR A 57 4.65 18.88 8.06
CA TYR A 57 5.94 19.52 8.26
C TYR A 57 5.92 20.21 9.62
N LEU A 58 6.88 19.87 10.47
CA LEU A 58 7.06 20.47 11.79
C LEU A 58 8.30 21.34 11.79
N GLY A 59 8.12 22.62 12.13
CA GLY A 59 9.23 23.51 12.43
C GLY A 59 9.47 23.61 13.93
N PHE A 60 10.72 23.51 14.33
CA PHE A 60 11.19 23.60 15.70
C PHE A 60 11.90 24.94 15.92
N GLY A 61 11.82 25.48 17.14
CA GLY A 61 12.57 26.70 17.50
C GLY A 61 14.08 26.47 17.65
N GLU A 62 14.45 25.23 17.95
CA GLU A 62 15.81 24.73 18.16
C GLU A 62 15.93 23.37 17.50
N ASP A 63 17.14 22.83 17.45
CA ASP A 63 17.39 21.50 16.90
C ASP A 63 16.59 20.43 17.69
N LEU A 64 16.01 19.48 16.97
CA LEU A 64 15.22 18.42 17.59
C LEU A 64 16.12 17.47 18.38
N ASP A 65 15.85 17.36 19.69
CA ASP A 65 16.50 16.41 20.57
C ASP A 65 15.62 15.16 20.83
N LEU A 66 16.22 14.16 21.48
CA LEU A 66 15.52 12.91 21.81
C LEU A 66 14.34 13.15 22.77
N ALA A 67 14.44 14.12 23.69
CA ALA A 67 13.39 14.39 24.66
C ALA A 67 12.13 14.94 23.99
N ARG A 68 12.26 15.91 23.08
CA ARG A 68 11.18 16.45 22.23
C ARG A 68 10.60 15.37 21.34
N LEU A 69 11.44 14.54 20.71
CA LEU A 69 10.97 13.45 19.87
C LEU A 69 10.12 12.43 20.66
N LEU A 70 10.53 12.09 21.89
CA LEU A 70 9.75 11.21 22.77
C LEU A 70 8.42 11.88 23.19
N LYS A 71 8.39 13.19 23.41
CA LYS A 71 7.14 13.94 23.67
C LYS A 71 6.20 13.89 22.47
N LEU A 72 6.70 14.14 21.26
CA LEU A 72 5.93 14.02 20.01
C LEU A 72 5.31 12.62 19.87
N ARG A 73 6.09 11.57 20.13
CA ARG A 73 5.60 10.18 20.06
C ARG A 73 4.46 9.90 21.04
N ARG A 74 4.52 10.47 22.25
CA ARG A 74 3.46 10.30 23.27
C ARG A 74 2.13 10.91 22.84
N ILE A 75 2.15 11.95 22.03
CA ILE A 75 0.95 12.60 21.46
C ILE A 75 0.59 12.07 20.06
N GLY A 76 1.15 10.92 19.65
CA GLY A 76 0.79 10.27 18.38
C GLY A 76 1.39 10.90 17.13
N VAL A 77 2.51 11.59 17.26
CA VAL A 77 3.29 12.14 16.14
C VAL A 77 4.53 11.27 15.91
N HIS A 78 4.71 10.80 14.68
CA HIS A 78 5.72 9.80 14.35
C HIS A 78 6.58 10.23 13.15
N PRO A 79 7.89 9.95 13.14
CA PRO A 79 8.73 10.14 11.96
C PRO A 79 8.18 9.35 10.77
N LEU A 80 8.32 9.90 9.55
CA LEU A 80 7.78 9.31 8.33
C LEU A 80 8.16 7.83 8.13
N ASN A 81 9.44 7.51 8.27
CA ASN A 81 10.00 6.17 8.03
C ASN A 81 10.05 5.29 9.29
N GLY A 82 9.61 5.81 10.43
CA GLY A 82 9.69 5.12 11.73
C GLY A 82 11.09 5.10 12.34
N ASP A 83 12.12 5.60 11.64
CA ASP A 83 13.43 5.84 12.22
C ASP A 83 13.39 7.07 13.13
N LEU A 84 13.70 6.86 14.40
CA LEU A 84 13.73 7.92 15.41
C LEU A 84 15.00 8.77 15.31
N LEU A 85 16.05 8.30 14.65
CA LEU A 85 17.31 9.03 14.54
C LEU A 85 17.29 10.01 13.37
N GLU A 86 16.56 9.69 12.30
CA GLU A 86 16.45 10.51 11.08
C GLU A 86 16.16 12.00 11.36
N PRO A 87 15.22 12.39 12.24
CA PRO A 87 14.92 13.80 12.46
C PRO A 87 15.79 14.48 13.54
N LEU A 88 16.68 13.77 14.25
CA LEU A 88 17.48 14.37 15.33
C LEU A 88 18.50 15.38 14.80
N GLY A 89 18.66 16.49 15.52
CA GLY A 89 19.56 17.58 15.12
C GLY A 89 18.98 18.49 14.02
N HIS A 90 17.77 18.21 13.53
CA HIS A 90 17.11 19.03 12.51
C HIS A 90 16.16 20.05 13.15
N ARG A 91 16.13 21.27 12.60
CA ARG A 91 15.17 22.32 12.99
C ARG A 91 13.80 22.21 12.32
N ALA A 92 13.68 21.32 11.35
CA ALA A 92 12.39 20.89 10.84
C ALA A 92 12.50 19.49 10.25
N ALA A 93 11.38 18.78 10.24
CA ALA A 93 11.28 17.47 9.61
C ALA A 93 9.81 17.15 9.27
N ILE A 94 9.62 16.17 8.37
CA ILE A 94 8.29 15.65 8.04
C ILE A 94 7.95 14.50 8.99
N PHE A 95 6.78 14.63 9.61
CA PHE A 95 6.17 13.62 10.46
C PHE A 95 4.82 13.19 9.89
N PHE A 96 4.21 12.20 10.51
CA PHE A 96 2.80 11.94 10.34
C PHE A 96 2.08 11.88 11.67
N THR A 97 0.80 12.21 11.64
CA THR A 97 -0.13 12.05 12.76
C THR A 97 -1.53 11.72 12.23
N ARG A 98 -2.51 11.62 13.12
CA ARG A 98 -3.93 11.51 12.75
C ARG A 98 -4.56 12.89 12.64
N ALA A 99 -5.54 13.05 11.76
CA ALA A 99 -6.20 14.35 11.58
C ALA A 99 -6.79 14.90 12.88
N ASP A 100 -7.37 14.04 13.72
CA ASP A 100 -7.91 14.41 15.05
C ASP A 100 -6.85 14.90 16.05
N SER A 101 -5.58 14.58 15.83
CA SER A 101 -4.48 14.91 16.74
C SER A 101 -3.78 16.23 16.39
N LEU A 102 -4.18 16.88 15.29
CA LEU A 102 -3.55 18.11 14.80
C LEU A 102 -3.71 19.29 15.77
N GLU A 103 -4.88 19.45 16.37
CA GLU A 103 -5.11 20.54 17.33
C GLU A 103 -4.32 20.36 18.62
N ASP A 104 -4.30 19.14 19.17
CA ASP A 104 -3.51 18.83 20.35
C ASP A 104 -2.02 19.09 20.11
N LEU A 105 -1.52 18.73 18.93
CA LEU A 105 -0.14 19.04 18.52
C LEU A 105 0.12 20.55 18.48
N ARG A 106 -0.77 21.35 17.88
CA ARG A 106 -0.64 22.81 17.84
C ARG A 106 -0.61 23.43 19.24
N ARG A 107 -1.44 22.92 20.16
CA ARG A 107 -1.55 23.42 21.54
C ARG A 107 -0.42 22.93 22.45
N SER A 108 0.30 21.89 22.07
CA SER A 108 1.32 21.25 22.90
C SER A 108 2.52 22.16 23.22
N GLY A 109 2.79 23.19 22.42
CA GLY A 109 3.97 24.04 22.53
C GLY A 109 5.30 23.31 22.25
N ILE A 110 5.28 22.03 21.86
CA ILE A 110 6.48 21.23 21.55
C ILE A 110 7.14 21.73 20.25
N VAL A 111 6.32 22.25 19.33
CA VAL A 111 6.70 22.68 17.99
C VAL A 111 6.40 24.16 17.81
N ARG A 112 7.21 24.85 17.01
CA ARG A 112 6.98 26.25 16.66
C ARG A 112 5.90 26.40 15.59
N SER A 113 5.82 25.44 14.67
CA SER A 113 4.88 25.48 13.54
C SER A 113 4.45 24.07 13.13
N VAL A 114 3.21 23.98 12.62
CA VAL A 114 2.59 22.74 12.13
C VAL A 114 1.96 23.03 10.78
N HIS A 115 2.49 22.42 9.72
CA HIS A 115 2.01 22.59 8.35
C HIS A 115 1.59 21.25 7.75
N PRO A 116 0.29 20.91 7.76
CA PRO A 116 -0.21 19.74 7.04
C PRO A 116 0.08 19.84 5.54
N LEU A 117 0.61 18.77 4.96
CA LEU A 117 0.93 18.73 3.53
C LEU A 117 -0.33 18.43 2.71
N ALA A 118 -0.65 19.30 1.75
CA ALA A 118 -1.76 19.12 0.81
C ALA A 118 -1.31 18.50 -0.52
N ARG A 119 -0.08 18.82 -0.96
CA ARG A 119 0.58 18.23 -2.11
C ARG A 119 2.04 17.96 -1.77
N PHE A 120 2.59 16.89 -2.32
CA PHE A 120 4.00 16.53 -2.13
C PHE A 120 4.48 15.58 -3.22
N ARG A 121 5.80 15.51 -3.40
CA ARG A 121 6.46 14.49 -4.20
C ARG A 121 6.85 13.35 -3.27
N MET A 122 6.53 12.13 -3.66
CA MET A 122 6.92 10.92 -2.95
C MET A 122 7.86 10.11 -3.83
N ALA A 123 9.14 10.14 -3.52
CA ALA A 123 10.14 9.31 -4.16
C ALA A 123 10.45 8.09 -3.29
N GLY A 124 10.89 6.99 -3.89
CA GLY A 124 11.26 5.83 -3.11
C GLY A 124 11.71 4.65 -3.93
N ILE A 125 11.96 3.57 -3.22
CA ILE A 125 12.22 2.27 -3.81
C ILE A 125 11.23 1.25 -3.26
N TYR A 126 10.71 0.41 -4.14
CA TYR A 126 9.92 -0.76 -3.83
C TYR A 126 10.70 -2.00 -4.27
N ARG A 127 10.87 -2.98 -3.37
CA ARG A 127 11.71 -4.17 -3.62
C ARG A 127 10.94 -5.45 -3.43
N ILE A 128 11.06 -6.36 -4.40
CA ILE A 128 10.63 -7.76 -4.30
C ILE A 128 11.79 -8.64 -4.70
N HIS A 129 12.31 -9.45 -3.78
CA HIS A 129 13.37 -10.41 -4.07
C HIS A 129 12.83 -11.82 -3.82
N LEU A 130 13.03 -12.68 -4.82
CA LEU A 130 12.53 -14.05 -4.85
C LEU A 130 13.70 -15.00 -4.98
N LYS A 131 13.67 -16.12 -4.25
CA LYS A 131 14.67 -17.19 -4.34
C LYS A 131 13.98 -18.49 -4.69
N ILE A 132 14.48 -19.17 -5.71
CA ILE A 132 14.03 -20.53 -6.06
C ILE A 132 14.63 -21.49 -5.03
N VAL A 133 13.77 -22.23 -4.34
CA VAL A 133 14.18 -23.16 -3.27
C VAL A 133 13.72 -24.60 -3.53
N GLU A 134 13.02 -24.83 -4.64
CA GLU A 134 12.71 -26.17 -5.14
C GLU A 134 13.99 -26.97 -5.37
N SER A 135 14.12 -28.10 -4.68
CA SER A 135 15.28 -28.99 -4.81
C SER A 135 15.39 -29.51 -6.23
N ASP A 136 16.62 -29.56 -6.76
CA ASP A 136 16.93 -30.10 -8.09
C ASP A 136 16.22 -29.41 -9.27
N PHE A 137 15.54 -28.27 -9.04
CA PHE A 137 14.92 -27.53 -10.12
C PHE A 137 15.97 -27.00 -11.09
N PHE A 138 15.76 -27.30 -12.37
CA PHE A 138 16.49 -26.74 -13.50
C PHE A 138 15.53 -26.62 -14.68
N GLY A 139 15.30 -25.40 -15.17
CA GLY A 139 14.37 -25.18 -16.29
C GLY A 139 14.01 -23.71 -16.51
N SER A 140 13.07 -23.46 -17.42
CA SER A 140 12.53 -22.12 -17.63
C SER A 140 11.55 -21.75 -16.52
N ILE A 141 11.60 -20.50 -16.05
CA ILE A 141 10.57 -19.91 -15.19
C ILE A 141 10.20 -18.52 -15.69
N LYS A 142 8.91 -18.23 -15.67
CA LYS A 142 8.35 -16.92 -15.97
C LYS A 142 7.87 -16.28 -14.68
N PHE A 143 8.39 -15.11 -14.37
CA PHE A 143 7.88 -14.26 -13.29
C PHE A 143 7.03 -13.15 -13.88
N ARG A 144 5.91 -12.87 -13.23
CA ARG A 144 5.10 -11.66 -13.43
C ARG A 144 4.99 -10.93 -12.10
N VAL A 145 5.36 -9.65 -12.08
CA VAL A 145 5.45 -8.84 -10.86
C VAL A 145 4.70 -7.53 -11.04
N SER A 146 3.84 -7.19 -10.09
CA SER A 146 3.19 -5.87 -10.04
C SER A 146 4.21 -4.78 -9.72
N THR A 147 4.17 -3.70 -10.50
CA THR A 147 5.02 -2.52 -10.30
C THR A 147 4.19 -1.34 -9.80
N PRO A 148 4.82 -0.29 -9.23
CA PRO A 148 4.11 0.96 -8.90
C PRO A 148 3.28 1.46 -10.10
N ARG A 149 2.03 1.83 -9.82
CA ARG A 149 1.06 2.36 -10.79
C ARG A 149 0.40 3.64 -10.29
N ASN A 150 -0.35 4.33 -11.15
CA ASN A 150 -1.21 5.44 -10.73
C ASN A 150 -2.25 4.98 -9.71
N GLY A 151 -2.67 5.88 -8.82
CA GLY A 151 -3.79 5.65 -7.91
C GLY A 151 -4.52 6.95 -7.60
N PHE A 152 -5.56 6.88 -6.78
CA PHE A 152 -6.32 8.06 -6.37
C PHE A 152 -5.40 9.09 -5.70
N GLY A 153 -5.35 10.31 -6.24
CA GLY A 153 -4.44 11.39 -5.83
C GLY A 153 -2.96 11.01 -5.88
N LYS A 154 -2.57 10.05 -6.72
CA LYS A 154 -1.18 9.63 -6.91
C LYS A 154 -0.88 9.43 -8.39
N LYS A 155 -0.18 10.39 -8.98
CA LYS A 155 0.30 10.32 -10.34
C LYS A 155 1.74 9.85 -10.34
N LEU A 156 2.02 8.67 -10.90
CA LEU A 156 3.36 8.15 -11.11
C LEU A 156 4.02 9.01 -12.19
N VAL A 157 4.98 9.84 -11.79
CA VAL A 157 5.69 10.75 -12.72
C VAL A 157 6.95 10.09 -13.29
N HIS A 158 7.56 9.18 -12.53
CA HIS A 158 8.77 8.49 -12.94
C HIS A 158 8.82 7.07 -12.36
N ILE A 159 9.36 6.13 -13.13
CA ILE A 159 9.68 4.78 -12.66
C ILE A 159 10.87 4.19 -13.41
N GLU A 160 11.83 3.66 -12.66
CA GLU A 160 12.96 2.88 -13.18
C GLU A 160 12.89 1.46 -12.65
N HIS A 161 13.18 0.50 -13.53
CA HIS A 161 13.08 -0.93 -13.25
C HIS A 161 14.47 -1.54 -13.26
N HIS A 162 14.91 -2.06 -12.12
CA HIS A 162 16.20 -2.74 -11.97
C HIS A 162 15.97 -4.20 -11.63
N ILE A 163 16.39 -5.09 -12.54
CA ILE A 163 16.28 -6.54 -12.38
C ILE A 163 17.68 -7.10 -12.19
N SER A 164 17.87 -7.90 -11.14
CA SER A 164 19.14 -8.58 -10.87
C SER A 164 18.92 -10.09 -10.69
N PRO A 165 19.64 -10.96 -11.44
CA PRO A 165 20.61 -10.61 -12.48
C PRO A 165 19.95 -9.86 -13.65
N SER A 166 20.77 -9.21 -14.48
CA SER A 166 20.26 -8.47 -15.63
C SER A 166 19.62 -9.45 -16.62
N ILE A 167 18.30 -9.35 -16.78
CA ILE A 167 17.48 -10.22 -17.62
C ILE A 167 16.53 -9.33 -18.42
N PRO A 168 16.31 -9.61 -19.72
CA PRO A 168 15.29 -8.91 -20.49
C PRO A 168 13.91 -9.01 -19.85
N PHE A 169 13.16 -7.92 -19.89
CA PHE A 169 11.81 -7.84 -19.31
C PHE A 169 10.88 -7.03 -20.20
N ALA A 170 9.58 -7.26 -20.04
CA ALA A 170 8.54 -6.49 -20.69
C ALA A 170 7.62 -5.86 -19.64
N ILE A 171 7.21 -4.61 -19.87
CA ILE A 171 6.19 -3.94 -19.06
C ILE A 171 4.86 -3.96 -19.81
N LYS A 172 3.80 -4.43 -19.16
CA LYS A 172 2.44 -4.46 -19.69
C LYS A 172 1.50 -3.69 -18.77
N ARG A 173 0.44 -3.13 -19.37
CA ARG A 173 -0.66 -2.52 -18.64
C ARG A 173 -1.95 -3.26 -18.92
N ASP A 174 -2.73 -3.53 -17.88
CA ASP A 174 -4.06 -4.13 -18.04
C ASP A 174 -5.17 -3.07 -17.99
N LEU A 175 -6.42 -3.53 -18.10
CA LEU A 175 -7.61 -2.67 -18.15
C LEU A 175 -7.89 -1.91 -16.84
N ALA A 176 -7.36 -2.35 -15.69
CA ALA A 176 -7.43 -1.57 -14.45
C ALA A 176 -6.25 -0.61 -14.29
N GLY A 177 -5.35 -0.54 -15.29
CA GLY A 177 -4.13 0.24 -15.24
C GLY A 177 -3.10 -0.35 -14.28
N ASN A 178 -3.18 -1.65 -13.95
CA ASN A 178 -2.08 -2.31 -13.25
C ASN A 178 -0.86 -2.35 -14.19
N HIS A 179 0.32 -2.19 -13.61
CA HIS A 179 1.58 -2.31 -14.32
C HIS A 179 2.21 -3.66 -13.97
N TRP A 180 2.51 -4.45 -14.99
CA TRP A 180 3.06 -5.79 -14.86
C TRP A 180 4.43 -5.85 -15.52
N LEU A 181 5.45 -6.26 -14.75
CA LEU A 181 6.76 -6.62 -15.27
C LEU A 181 6.81 -8.13 -15.46
N ASP A 182 6.99 -8.56 -16.71
CA ASP A 182 7.15 -9.96 -17.11
C ASP A 182 8.65 -10.23 -17.38
N VAL A 183 9.21 -11.27 -16.75
CA VAL A 183 10.57 -11.77 -16.96
C VAL A 183 10.52 -13.27 -17.21
N GLU A 184 11.28 -13.74 -18.20
CA GLU A 184 11.51 -15.16 -18.44
C GLU A 184 12.98 -15.51 -18.21
N ILE A 185 13.23 -16.54 -17.41
CA ILE A 185 14.57 -17.03 -17.10
C ILE A 185 14.66 -18.45 -17.65
N PRO A 186 15.25 -18.67 -18.83
CA PRO A 186 15.19 -19.96 -19.53
C PRO A 186 15.96 -21.08 -18.83
N GLN A 187 16.96 -20.74 -18.01
CA GLN A 187 17.83 -21.67 -17.31
C GLN A 187 17.92 -21.32 -15.82
N ALA A 188 16.76 -21.16 -15.19
CA ALA A 188 16.66 -20.99 -13.76
C ALA A 188 17.03 -22.30 -13.03
N LYS A 189 17.60 -22.17 -11.83
CA LYS A 189 18.02 -23.30 -11.01
C LYS A 189 17.78 -23.08 -9.53
N ALA A 190 17.69 -24.17 -8.78
CA ALA A 190 17.65 -24.15 -7.32
C ALA A 190 18.73 -23.21 -6.72
N GLY A 191 18.32 -22.39 -5.76
CA GLY A 191 19.18 -21.41 -5.10
C GLY A 191 19.34 -20.07 -5.84
N MET A 192 18.88 -19.95 -7.09
CA MET A 192 18.90 -18.69 -7.83
C MET A 192 18.00 -17.65 -7.17
N THR A 193 18.51 -16.41 -7.07
CA THR A 193 17.75 -15.26 -6.59
C THR A 193 17.51 -14.28 -7.74
N VAL A 194 16.28 -13.80 -7.84
CA VAL A 194 15.87 -12.74 -8.75
C VAL A 194 15.37 -11.56 -7.92
N LYS A 195 15.89 -10.36 -8.21
CA LYS A 195 15.58 -9.13 -7.50
C LYS A 195 14.88 -8.18 -8.45
N PHE A 196 13.75 -7.66 -8.02
CA PHE A 196 12.97 -6.64 -8.71
C PHE A 196 12.97 -5.39 -7.83
N ASP A 197 13.75 -4.39 -8.24
CA ASP A 197 13.87 -3.10 -7.56
C ASP A 197 13.24 -2.02 -8.45
N PHE A 198 12.24 -1.33 -7.92
CA PHE A 198 11.49 -0.29 -8.60
C PHE A 198 11.73 1.05 -7.93
N TYR A 199 12.46 1.93 -8.59
CA TYR A 199 12.66 3.31 -8.13
C TYR A 199 11.54 4.15 -8.73
N PHE A 200 10.81 4.88 -7.91
CA PHE A 200 9.63 5.60 -8.37
C PHE A 200 9.58 7.02 -7.83
N VAL A 201 8.84 7.87 -8.54
CA VAL A 201 8.42 9.18 -8.05
C VAL A 201 6.94 9.34 -8.33
N TYR A 202 6.20 9.73 -7.30
CA TYR A 202 4.81 10.16 -7.38
C TYR A 202 4.70 11.65 -7.15
N GLN A 203 3.77 12.29 -7.87
CA GLN A 203 3.11 13.50 -7.41
C GLN A 203 1.85 13.09 -6.64
N VAL A 204 1.74 13.52 -5.39
CA VAL A 204 0.64 13.17 -4.50
C VAL A 204 -0.22 14.40 -4.22
N ASP A 205 -1.52 14.26 -4.47
CA ASP A 205 -2.54 15.26 -4.16
C ASP A 205 -3.45 14.71 -3.05
N VAL A 206 -3.35 15.30 -1.85
CA VAL A 206 -4.13 14.88 -0.68
C VAL A 206 -5.58 15.28 -0.82
N GLU A 207 -5.89 16.35 -1.55
CA GLU A 207 -7.26 16.77 -1.81
C GLU A 207 -7.99 15.71 -2.63
N GLU A 208 -7.38 15.17 -3.69
CA GLU A 208 -7.95 14.06 -4.46
C GLU A 208 -8.12 12.79 -3.62
N ILE A 209 -7.16 12.46 -2.76
CA ILE A 209 -7.26 11.32 -1.83
C ILE A 209 -8.43 11.51 -0.87
N LEU A 210 -8.61 12.72 -0.34
CA LEU A 210 -9.71 13.05 0.55
C LEU A 210 -11.04 13.06 -0.18
N LYS A 211 -11.13 13.62 -1.39
CA LYS A 211 -12.33 13.54 -2.26
C LYS A 211 -12.76 12.09 -2.45
N HIS A 212 -11.81 11.18 -2.71
CA HIS A 212 -12.08 9.74 -2.80
C HIS A 212 -12.59 9.14 -1.49
N ALA A 213 -11.93 9.47 -0.36
CA ALA A 213 -12.34 9.00 0.96
C ALA A 213 -13.72 9.55 1.38
N LEU A 214 -14.04 10.78 0.98
CA LEU A 214 -15.30 11.45 1.25
C LEU A 214 -16.40 11.01 0.28
N ALA A 215 -16.06 10.57 -0.93
CA ALA A 215 -17.00 9.92 -1.85
C ALA A 215 -17.54 8.59 -1.28
N MET A 216 -16.93 8.05 -0.22
CA MET A 216 -17.49 6.95 0.56
C MET A 216 -18.57 7.40 1.56
N VAL A 217 -18.89 8.70 1.69
CA VAL A 217 -19.90 9.24 2.62
C VAL A 217 -21.29 9.25 1.97
N PRO A 218 -22.38 8.85 2.67
CA PRO A 218 -23.68 8.63 2.04
C PRO A 218 -24.23 9.98 1.58
N LEU A 219 -24.65 10.07 0.32
CA LEU A 219 -25.63 11.10 -0.07
C LEU A 219 -26.89 10.46 -0.64
N ASP A 220 -26.80 9.27 -1.24
CA ASP A 220 -27.94 8.38 -1.56
C ASP A 220 -27.44 6.96 -1.87
N GLU A 221 -27.32 6.10 -0.87
CA GLU A 221 -26.69 4.75 -0.99
C GLU A 221 -27.63 3.66 -1.54
N TYR A 222 -28.85 4.00 -1.95
CA TYR A 222 -29.87 3.04 -2.44
C TYR A 222 -30.02 2.99 -3.96
N SER A 223 -29.17 3.72 -4.69
CA SER A 223 -29.16 3.67 -6.15
C SER A 223 -28.94 2.24 -6.65
N LYS A 224 -29.75 1.78 -7.60
CA LYS A 224 -29.56 0.46 -8.22
C LYS A 224 -28.35 0.49 -9.15
N LEU A 225 -27.62 -0.61 -9.20
CA LEU A 225 -26.53 -0.78 -10.17
C LEU A 225 -27.10 -0.90 -11.58
N PRO A 226 -26.71 -0.04 -12.54
CA PRO A 226 -27.23 -0.10 -13.90
C PRO A 226 -26.96 -1.46 -14.58
N PRO A 227 -27.89 -2.01 -15.39
CA PRO A 227 -27.74 -3.30 -16.08
C PRO A 227 -26.47 -3.43 -16.93
N GLU A 228 -25.99 -2.34 -17.50
CA GLU A 228 -24.82 -2.23 -18.37
C GLU A 228 -23.52 -1.95 -17.59
N SER A 229 -23.58 -1.79 -16.27
CA SER A 229 -22.39 -1.48 -15.47
C SER A 229 -21.38 -2.63 -15.52
N PRO A 230 -20.09 -2.36 -15.85
CA PRO A 230 -19.04 -3.39 -15.84
C PRO A 230 -18.82 -3.98 -14.44
N ALA A 231 -19.25 -3.28 -13.39
CA ALA A 231 -19.17 -3.77 -12.01
C ALA A 231 -20.15 -4.92 -11.72
N ARG A 232 -21.26 -5.09 -12.47
CA ARG A 232 -22.17 -6.25 -12.28
C ARG A 232 -21.46 -7.57 -12.36
N SER A 233 -20.43 -7.59 -13.19
CA SER A 233 -19.59 -8.74 -13.41
C SER A 233 -18.97 -9.23 -12.09
N TYR A 234 -18.71 -8.32 -11.13
CA TYR A 234 -18.18 -8.56 -9.78
C TYR A 234 -19.24 -8.90 -8.73
N LEU A 235 -20.50 -9.18 -9.08
CA LEU A 235 -21.50 -9.68 -8.12
C LEU A 235 -21.39 -11.20 -7.92
N GLY A 236 -20.95 -11.91 -8.94
CA GLY A 236 -20.85 -13.36 -8.93
C GLY A 236 -19.62 -13.92 -8.23
N PRO A 237 -19.59 -15.24 -8.02
CA PRO A 237 -18.44 -15.93 -7.49
C PRO A 237 -17.27 -15.91 -8.50
N SER A 238 -16.06 -16.14 -8.00
CA SER A 238 -14.86 -16.40 -8.79
C SER A 238 -13.94 -17.38 -8.04
N PRO A 239 -12.85 -17.91 -8.64
CA PRO A 239 -12.09 -19.03 -8.05
C PRO A 239 -11.64 -18.87 -6.58
N LYS A 240 -11.42 -17.63 -6.12
CA LYS A 240 -11.03 -17.31 -4.72
C LYS A 240 -12.10 -16.56 -3.94
N ILE A 241 -13.19 -16.13 -4.60
CA ILE A 241 -14.28 -15.35 -4.01
C ILE A 241 -15.56 -16.17 -4.14
N ASP A 242 -15.85 -16.98 -3.12
CA ASP A 242 -16.95 -17.95 -3.11
C ASP A 242 -18.24 -17.33 -2.54
N SER A 243 -18.76 -16.30 -3.22
CA SER A 243 -19.97 -15.59 -2.79
C SER A 243 -21.26 -16.40 -2.95
N ALA A 244 -21.22 -17.50 -3.71
CA ALA A 244 -22.37 -18.34 -3.99
C ALA A 244 -22.59 -19.43 -2.93
N SER A 245 -21.57 -19.75 -2.11
CA SER A 245 -21.63 -20.79 -1.09
C SER A 245 -22.77 -20.57 -0.09
N PRO A 246 -23.54 -21.63 0.27
CA PRO A 246 -24.60 -21.54 1.26
C PRO A 246 -24.12 -20.99 2.61
N LEU A 247 -22.91 -21.37 3.05
CA LEU A 247 -22.31 -20.87 4.28
C LEU A 247 -22.12 -19.35 4.22
N VAL A 248 -21.55 -18.85 3.12
CA VAL A 248 -21.30 -17.42 2.93
C VAL A 248 -22.61 -16.64 2.83
N LYS A 249 -23.61 -17.16 2.09
CA LYS A 249 -24.92 -16.52 1.98
C LYS A 249 -25.63 -16.43 3.32
N SER A 250 -25.62 -17.51 4.09
CA SER A 250 -26.21 -17.54 5.44
C SER A 250 -25.55 -16.51 6.35
N LEU A 251 -24.21 -16.52 6.40
CA LEU A 251 -23.44 -15.57 7.20
C LEU A 251 -23.62 -14.11 6.73
N SER A 252 -23.68 -13.89 5.43
CA SER A 252 -23.96 -12.58 4.85
C SER A 252 -25.33 -12.06 5.31
N THR A 253 -26.37 -12.89 5.27
CA THR A 253 -27.70 -12.55 5.79
C THR A 253 -27.68 -12.26 7.30
N GLU A 254 -26.95 -13.06 8.08
CA GLU A 254 -26.77 -12.85 9.53
C GLU A 254 -26.11 -11.50 9.85
N ILE A 255 -25.01 -11.16 9.17
CA ILE A 255 -24.25 -9.93 9.41
C ILE A 255 -25.04 -8.69 8.95
N PHE A 256 -25.72 -8.78 7.81
CA PHE A 256 -26.27 -7.61 7.13
C PHE A 256 -27.76 -7.40 7.38
N GLY A 257 -28.54 -8.45 7.63
CA GLY A 257 -30.00 -8.38 7.75
C GLY A 257 -30.62 -7.64 6.56
N ASP A 258 -31.45 -6.65 6.86
CA ASP A 258 -32.16 -5.85 5.84
C ASP A 258 -31.34 -4.66 5.30
N GLU A 259 -30.11 -4.44 5.75
CA GLU A 259 -29.27 -3.36 5.25
C GLU A 259 -29.00 -3.55 3.75
N LYS A 260 -29.06 -2.45 2.98
CA LYS A 260 -28.76 -2.44 1.53
C LYS A 260 -27.73 -1.40 1.14
N ALA A 261 -27.43 -0.45 2.02
CA ALA A 261 -26.50 0.64 1.75
C ALA A 261 -25.06 0.09 1.74
N PRO A 262 -24.32 0.10 0.60
CA PRO A 262 -23.05 -0.60 0.48
C PRO A 262 -21.99 -0.19 1.51
N ARG A 263 -21.97 1.08 1.93
CA ARG A 263 -21.02 1.54 2.95
C ARG A 263 -21.38 0.98 4.33
N ARG A 264 -22.68 0.90 4.66
CA ARG A 264 -23.14 0.30 5.92
C ARG A 264 -22.86 -1.20 5.94
N LEU A 265 -23.06 -1.89 4.81
CA LEU A 265 -22.65 -3.27 4.61
C LEU A 265 -21.15 -3.45 4.83
N TYR A 266 -20.32 -2.61 4.20
CA TYR A 266 -18.86 -2.61 4.42
C TYR A 266 -18.50 -2.42 5.90
N LYS A 267 -19.11 -1.44 6.58
CA LYS A 267 -18.86 -1.20 8.01
C LYS A 267 -19.22 -2.40 8.87
N ARG A 268 -20.36 -3.06 8.61
CA ARG A 268 -20.79 -4.27 9.33
C ARG A 268 -19.86 -5.45 9.06
N ALA A 269 -19.42 -5.64 7.82
CA ALA A 269 -18.43 -6.65 7.46
C ALA A 269 -17.11 -6.42 8.22
N LEU A 270 -16.60 -5.19 8.20
CA LEU A 270 -15.37 -4.82 8.91
C LEU A 270 -15.49 -5.02 10.43
N GLN A 271 -16.64 -4.67 11.02
CA GLN A 271 -16.91 -4.89 12.44
C GLN A 271 -16.94 -6.39 12.78
N TYR A 272 -17.61 -7.19 11.96
CA TYR A 272 -17.63 -8.64 12.10
C TYR A 272 -16.21 -9.21 12.05
N LEU A 273 -15.42 -8.86 11.03
CA LEU A 273 -14.05 -9.33 10.88
C LEU A 273 -13.18 -8.96 12.09
N LYS A 274 -13.26 -7.72 12.58
CA LYS A 274 -12.52 -7.29 13.78
C LYS A 274 -12.92 -8.04 15.05
N LYS A 275 -14.19 -8.45 15.16
CA LYS A 275 -14.72 -9.14 16.34
C LYS A 275 -14.47 -10.65 16.29
N HIS A 276 -14.49 -11.24 15.10
CA HIS A 276 -14.55 -12.70 14.93
C HIS A 276 -13.34 -13.32 14.24
N ILE A 277 -12.48 -12.53 13.58
CA ILE A 277 -11.28 -13.01 12.88
C ILE A 277 -10.03 -12.40 13.51
N THR A 278 -9.23 -13.23 14.17
CA THR A 278 -7.95 -12.82 14.74
C THR A 278 -6.94 -12.52 13.65
N TYR A 279 -6.26 -11.37 13.73
CA TYR A 279 -5.24 -11.02 12.74
C TYR A 279 -4.00 -11.90 12.89
N ASP A 280 -3.61 -12.58 11.81
CA ASP A 280 -2.46 -13.49 11.81
C ASP A 280 -1.13 -12.72 11.70
N HIS A 281 -0.65 -12.23 12.85
CA HIS A 281 0.63 -11.54 12.95
C HIS A 281 1.82 -12.46 12.64
N THR A 282 1.70 -13.77 12.87
CA THR A 282 2.75 -14.75 12.61
C THR A 282 2.95 -14.93 11.11
N LYS A 283 1.88 -15.17 10.34
CA LYS A 283 1.91 -15.22 8.88
C LYS A 283 2.50 -13.94 8.30
N ARG A 284 2.07 -12.77 8.80
CA ARG A 284 2.64 -11.48 8.40
C ARG A 284 4.15 -11.43 8.67
N ALA A 285 4.58 -11.74 9.89
CA ALA A 285 5.99 -11.67 10.27
C ALA A 285 6.86 -12.67 9.49
N GLN A 286 6.35 -13.86 9.22
CA GLN A 286 7.04 -14.85 8.38
C GLN A 286 7.20 -14.36 6.94
N PHE A 287 6.14 -13.77 6.36
CA PHE A 287 6.19 -13.26 5.00
C PHE A 287 7.22 -12.11 4.87
N PHE A 288 7.09 -11.07 5.69
CA PHE A 288 8.03 -9.93 5.64
C PHE A 288 9.43 -10.27 6.16
N GLY A 289 9.55 -11.26 7.05
CA GLY A 289 10.83 -11.77 7.54
C GLY A 289 11.53 -12.72 6.57
N GLY A 290 10.98 -12.91 5.38
CA GLY A 290 11.59 -13.70 4.33
C GLY A 290 11.54 -15.21 4.56
N LYS A 291 10.64 -15.71 5.41
CA LYS A 291 10.60 -17.12 5.85
C LYS A 291 9.56 -17.96 5.11
N THR A 292 8.69 -17.34 4.31
CA THR A 292 7.60 -18.02 3.65
C THR A 292 7.99 -18.51 2.26
N VAL A 293 7.64 -19.76 1.98
CA VAL A 293 7.82 -20.44 0.69
C VAL A 293 6.45 -20.81 0.16
N TYR A 294 6.22 -20.59 -1.12
CA TYR A 294 4.99 -20.95 -1.84
C TYR A 294 5.34 -21.68 -3.13
N HIS A 295 4.49 -22.60 -3.58
CA HIS A 295 4.58 -23.12 -4.96
C HIS A 295 3.80 -22.24 -5.93
N ASP A 296 2.75 -21.58 -5.42
CA ASP A 296 1.99 -20.54 -6.09
C ASP A 296 1.67 -19.42 -5.09
N MET A 297 1.86 -18.15 -5.49
CA MET A 297 1.49 -17.00 -4.66
C MET A 297 -0.02 -16.95 -4.31
N ALA A 298 -0.88 -17.68 -5.03
CA ALA A 298 -2.26 -17.90 -4.67
C ALA A 298 -2.44 -18.56 -3.30
N GLU A 299 -1.45 -19.30 -2.79
CA GLU A 299 -1.43 -19.89 -1.45
C GLU A 299 -1.35 -18.83 -0.34
N MET A 300 -0.84 -17.63 -0.64
CA MET A 300 -0.86 -16.50 0.30
C MET A 300 -2.29 -16.10 0.66
N TYR A 301 -3.28 -16.43 -0.18
CA TYR A 301 -4.67 -16.06 0.00
C TYR A 301 -5.51 -17.29 0.37
N GLN A 302 -5.95 -17.32 1.62
CA GLN A 302 -6.86 -18.37 2.10
C GLN A 302 -8.23 -18.25 1.43
N HIS A 303 -8.82 -19.41 1.18
CA HIS A 303 -10.23 -19.48 0.77
C HIS A 303 -11.14 -19.00 1.92
N PRO A 304 -12.24 -18.26 1.66
CA PRO A 304 -13.15 -17.75 2.69
C PRO A 304 -13.58 -18.79 3.73
N LYS A 305 -13.90 -20.01 3.28
CA LYS A 305 -14.25 -21.16 4.15
C LYS A 305 -13.17 -21.46 5.19
N VAL A 306 -11.89 -21.37 4.82
CA VAL A 306 -10.76 -21.64 5.72
C VAL A 306 -10.58 -20.50 6.72
N THR A 307 -10.69 -19.25 6.27
CA THR A 307 -10.60 -18.09 7.18
C THR A 307 -11.73 -18.11 8.20
N LEU A 308 -12.95 -18.46 7.79
CA LEU A 308 -14.10 -18.60 8.69
C LEU A 308 -13.95 -19.76 9.68
N SER A 309 -13.46 -20.93 9.23
CA SER A 309 -13.29 -22.09 10.11
C SER A 309 -12.18 -21.88 11.14
N ARG A 310 -11.05 -21.30 10.72
CA ARG A 310 -9.90 -21.01 11.59
C ARG A 310 -10.10 -19.77 12.46
N LYS A 311 -11.04 -18.89 12.09
CA LYS A 311 -11.25 -17.57 12.71
C LYS A 311 -9.96 -16.74 12.77
N MET A 312 -9.12 -16.89 11.75
CA MET A 312 -7.79 -16.29 11.72
C MET A 312 -7.39 -16.00 10.27
N GLY A 313 -6.76 -14.84 10.04
CA GLY A 313 -6.25 -14.45 8.73
C GLY A 313 -5.46 -13.15 8.76
N ALA A 314 -4.56 -12.96 7.80
CA ALA A 314 -3.87 -11.69 7.56
C ALA A 314 -4.63 -10.85 6.52
N CYS A 315 -4.11 -9.66 6.18
CA CYS A 315 -4.77 -8.77 5.21
C CYS A 315 -5.16 -9.41 3.86
N PRO A 316 -4.39 -10.31 3.21
CA PRO A 316 -4.86 -11.01 2.01
C PRO A 316 -6.13 -11.83 2.28
N ASP A 317 -6.17 -12.59 3.37
CA ASP A 317 -7.28 -13.49 3.72
C ASP A 317 -8.54 -12.70 4.07
N THR A 318 -8.39 -11.66 4.90
CA THR A 318 -9.53 -10.83 5.32
C THR A 318 -10.11 -10.03 4.17
N SER A 319 -9.30 -9.57 3.21
CA SER A 319 -9.79 -8.86 2.01
C SER A 319 -10.62 -9.78 1.10
N VAL A 320 -10.19 -11.04 0.94
CA VAL A 320 -10.94 -12.05 0.17
C VAL A 320 -12.27 -12.38 0.85
N LEU A 321 -12.26 -12.59 2.16
CA LEU A 321 -13.49 -12.84 2.92
C LEU A 321 -14.44 -11.64 2.90
N GLU A 322 -13.92 -10.42 3.06
CA GLU A 322 -14.71 -9.19 3.00
C GLU A 322 -15.37 -9.01 1.63
N ALA A 323 -14.62 -9.15 0.54
CA ALA A 323 -15.17 -9.11 -0.82
C ALA A 323 -16.21 -10.22 -1.04
N THR A 324 -15.98 -11.41 -0.51
CA THR A 324 -16.91 -12.56 -0.60
C THR A 324 -18.26 -12.26 0.06
N LEU A 325 -18.24 -11.72 1.29
CA LEU A 325 -19.46 -11.34 2.01
C LEU A 325 -20.20 -10.21 1.30
N LEU A 326 -19.49 -9.17 0.86
CA LEU A 326 -20.10 -8.04 0.16
C LEU A 326 -20.76 -8.46 -1.16
N ARG A 327 -20.12 -9.33 -1.94
CA ARG A 327 -20.71 -9.88 -3.16
C ARG A 327 -21.95 -10.71 -2.87
N ALA A 328 -21.94 -11.51 -1.80
CA ALA A 328 -23.11 -12.28 -1.38
C ALA A 328 -24.29 -11.38 -0.96
N ALA A 329 -24.01 -10.16 -0.49
CA ALA A 329 -25.00 -9.13 -0.19
C ALA A 329 -25.44 -8.30 -1.40
N GLY A 330 -24.95 -8.59 -2.60
CA GLY A 330 -25.29 -7.85 -3.81
C GLY A 330 -24.49 -6.55 -4.02
N VAL A 331 -23.37 -6.37 -3.32
CA VAL A 331 -22.45 -5.24 -3.53
C VAL A 331 -21.30 -5.69 -4.43
N PRO A 332 -21.06 -5.06 -5.60
CA PRO A 332 -19.89 -5.37 -6.38
C PRO A 332 -18.63 -4.98 -5.61
N ALA A 333 -17.79 -5.96 -5.34
CA ALA A 333 -16.58 -5.79 -4.55
C ALA A 333 -15.41 -6.54 -5.19
N ARG A 334 -14.20 -6.02 -5.02
CA ARG A 334 -12.98 -6.63 -5.58
C ARG A 334 -11.79 -6.43 -4.65
N THR A 335 -10.79 -7.30 -4.74
CA THR A 335 -9.57 -7.12 -3.95
C THR A 335 -8.61 -6.16 -4.65
N ALA A 336 -7.82 -5.48 -3.85
CA ALA A 336 -6.79 -4.55 -4.27
C ALA A 336 -5.60 -4.62 -3.32
N GLY A 337 -4.44 -4.23 -3.82
CA GLY A 337 -3.17 -4.29 -3.13
C GLY A 337 -2.38 -3.00 -3.29
N ARG A 338 -1.79 -2.58 -2.17
CA ARG A 338 -0.71 -1.59 -2.13
C ARG A 338 0.44 -2.20 -1.36
N TRP A 339 1.60 -1.55 -1.39
CA TRP A 339 2.72 -2.01 -0.58
C TRP A 339 2.29 -2.28 0.87
N ALA A 340 2.63 -3.49 1.33
CA ALA A 340 2.37 -4.05 2.65
C ALA A 340 0.90 -4.18 3.10
N HIS A 341 -0.08 -4.05 2.18
CA HIS A 341 -1.49 -4.15 2.56
C HIS A 341 -2.42 -4.54 1.40
N PHE A 342 -3.29 -5.51 1.65
CA PHE A 342 -4.43 -5.87 0.79
C PHE A 342 -5.73 -5.40 1.42
N TYR A 343 -6.67 -4.96 0.58
CA TYR A 343 -7.95 -4.38 0.98
C TYR A 343 -9.02 -4.64 -0.07
N THR A 344 -10.27 -4.33 0.26
CA THR A 344 -11.40 -4.45 -0.66
C THR A 344 -11.78 -3.08 -1.23
N GLU A 345 -12.00 -3.03 -2.54
CA GLU A 345 -12.71 -1.93 -3.19
C GLU A 345 -14.17 -2.33 -3.39
N LEU A 346 -15.07 -1.36 -3.26
CA LEU A 346 -16.49 -1.50 -3.54
C LEU A 346 -16.91 -0.55 -4.65
N PHE A 347 -17.81 -1.00 -5.52
CA PHE A 347 -18.40 -0.14 -6.53
C PHE A 347 -19.64 0.54 -5.95
N LEU A 348 -19.65 1.87 -5.95
CA LEU A 348 -20.83 2.67 -5.66
C LEU A 348 -21.43 3.19 -6.98
N PRO A 349 -22.74 2.99 -7.22
CA PRO A 349 -23.41 3.60 -8.36
C PRO A 349 -23.17 5.11 -8.42
N ASN A 350 -22.94 5.62 -9.64
CA ASN A 350 -22.62 7.03 -9.93
C ASN A 350 -21.29 7.55 -9.36
N ARG A 351 -20.51 6.73 -8.63
CA ARG A 351 -19.22 7.13 -8.05
C ARG A 351 -18.06 6.21 -8.45
N GLY A 352 -18.35 5.03 -8.98
CA GLY A 352 -17.35 4.09 -9.47
C GLY A 352 -16.74 3.25 -8.36
N TRP A 353 -15.52 2.76 -8.60
CA TRP A 353 -14.76 1.96 -7.63
C TRP A 353 -14.15 2.84 -6.56
N LEU A 354 -14.50 2.58 -5.30
CA LEU A 354 -13.99 3.30 -4.15
C LEU A 354 -13.24 2.37 -3.19
N SER A 355 -12.28 2.96 -2.46
CA SER A 355 -11.43 2.25 -1.51
C SER A 355 -11.56 2.88 -0.12
N PRO A 356 -11.81 2.07 0.92
CA PRO A 356 -11.76 2.51 2.31
C PRO A 356 -10.31 2.66 2.83
N SER A 357 -9.32 2.10 2.11
CA SER A 357 -7.90 2.09 2.51
C SER A 357 -7.12 3.21 1.81
N VAL A 358 -7.43 4.46 2.16
CA VAL A 358 -6.69 5.63 1.69
C VAL A 358 -5.46 5.89 2.56
N THR A 359 -4.28 5.98 1.97
CA THR A 359 -3.04 6.33 2.68
C THR A 359 -2.18 7.21 1.77
N PRO A 360 -1.82 8.45 2.18
CA PRO A 360 -1.01 9.33 1.35
C PRO A 360 0.34 8.74 0.95
N THR A 361 0.94 7.94 1.83
CA THR A 361 2.23 7.25 1.58
C THR A 361 2.09 5.84 1.00
N GLY A 362 0.90 5.42 0.59
CA GLY A 362 0.68 4.07 0.05
C GLY A 362 1.15 3.98 -1.40
N ILE A 363 1.86 2.91 -1.78
CA ILE A 363 2.27 2.63 -3.16
C ILE A 363 1.21 1.72 -3.80
N PRO A 364 0.37 2.22 -4.73
CA PRO A 364 -0.61 1.38 -5.42
C PRO A 364 0.10 0.34 -6.29
N LEU A 365 -0.33 -0.94 -6.21
CA LEU A 365 0.32 -2.05 -6.92
C LEU A 365 -0.65 -2.79 -7.85
N VAL A 366 -1.70 -3.38 -7.29
CA VAL A 366 -2.59 -4.30 -8.02
C VAL A 366 -4.04 -4.06 -7.65
N VAL A 367 -4.94 -4.23 -8.61
CA VAL A 367 -6.39 -4.24 -8.42
C VAL A 367 -6.98 -5.31 -9.31
N ASP A 368 -7.91 -6.10 -8.78
CA ASP A 368 -8.52 -7.19 -9.53
C ASP A 368 -9.19 -6.72 -10.83
N VAL A 369 -8.91 -7.46 -11.91
CA VAL A 369 -9.52 -7.33 -13.23
C VAL A 369 -10.31 -8.60 -13.53
N ASP A 370 -11.41 -8.47 -14.27
CA ASP A 370 -12.23 -9.61 -14.74
C ASP A 370 -12.68 -10.55 -13.63
N LYS A 371 -12.97 -10.00 -12.44
CA LYS A 371 -13.49 -10.72 -11.25
C LYS A 371 -12.52 -11.72 -10.63
N ARG A 372 -11.33 -11.90 -11.22
CA ARG A 372 -10.31 -12.81 -10.73
C ARG A 372 -9.47 -12.08 -9.70
N GLN A 373 -9.18 -12.78 -8.61
CA GLN A 373 -8.19 -12.31 -7.66
C GLN A 373 -6.83 -12.25 -8.37
N LEU A 374 -6.24 -11.06 -8.47
CA LEU A 374 -4.91 -10.87 -9.03
C LEU A 374 -3.88 -10.94 -7.92
N LEU A 375 -2.83 -11.72 -8.18
CA LEU A 375 -1.69 -11.86 -7.29
C LEU A 375 -0.71 -10.73 -7.58
N PHE A 376 -0.14 -10.09 -6.56
CA PHE A 376 0.86 -9.04 -6.77
C PHE A 376 2.17 -9.56 -7.41
N VAL A 377 2.39 -10.87 -7.34
CA VAL A 377 3.46 -11.64 -8.01
C VAL A 377 2.88 -12.99 -8.41
N SER A 378 3.31 -13.55 -9.54
CA SER A 378 3.05 -14.95 -9.92
C SER A 378 4.26 -15.53 -10.66
N TRP A 379 4.37 -16.85 -10.68
CA TRP A 379 5.35 -17.55 -11.50
C TRP A 379 4.80 -18.84 -12.10
N ASP A 380 5.45 -19.30 -13.17
CA ASP A 380 5.13 -20.52 -13.91
C ASP A 380 6.44 -21.16 -14.39
N PRO A 381 6.71 -22.46 -14.16
CA PRO A 381 5.84 -23.47 -13.52
C PRO A 381 5.67 -23.28 -11.99
N PRO A 382 4.67 -23.92 -11.36
CA PRO A 382 4.41 -23.80 -9.92
C PRO A 382 5.45 -24.58 -9.10
N ILE A 383 6.58 -23.93 -8.83
CA ILE A 383 7.71 -24.47 -8.03
C ILE A 383 7.87 -23.70 -6.73
N ALA A 384 8.55 -24.29 -5.74
CA ALA A 384 8.83 -23.64 -4.48
C ALA A 384 9.71 -22.39 -4.64
N VAL A 385 9.12 -21.22 -4.39
CA VAL A 385 9.75 -19.90 -4.38
C VAL A 385 9.59 -19.25 -3.01
N GLN A 386 10.71 -18.80 -2.46
CA GLN A 386 10.78 -18.04 -1.23
C GLN A 386 10.76 -16.53 -1.54
N THR A 387 9.86 -15.78 -0.92
CA THR A 387 9.96 -14.32 -0.92
C THR A 387 10.98 -13.92 0.13
N ILE A 388 12.22 -13.61 -0.25
CA ILE A 388 13.29 -13.27 0.70
C ILE A 388 13.28 -11.78 1.10
N MET A 389 12.66 -10.92 0.28
CA MET A 389 12.46 -9.51 0.60
C MET A 389 11.17 -8.99 -0.03
N TRP A 390 10.34 -8.34 0.78
CA TRP A 390 9.27 -7.47 0.31
C TRP A 390 9.30 -6.18 1.12
N SER A 391 9.91 -5.12 0.57
CA SER A 391 10.20 -3.91 1.33
C SER A 391 9.98 -2.64 0.51
N SER A 392 9.90 -1.51 1.19
CA SER A 392 9.93 -0.20 0.56
C SER A 392 10.56 0.82 1.50
N SER A 393 11.20 1.83 0.91
CA SER A 393 11.64 3.04 1.61
C SER A 393 11.18 4.26 0.82
N LEU A 394 10.78 5.30 1.55
CA LEU A 394 10.08 6.46 1.01
C LEU A 394 10.81 7.74 1.44
N ARG A 395 10.80 8.74 0.57
CA ARG A 395 11.14 10.12 0.87
C ARG A 395 9.99 11.00 0.42
N ILE A 396 9.66 11.99 1.24
CA ILE A 396 8.66 13.00 0.91
C ILE A 396 9.41 14.31 0.71
N GLU A 397 9.18 14.92 -0.44
CA GLU A 397 9.67 16.25 -0.80
C GLU A 397 8.45 17.15 -0.91
N ASP A 398 8.48 18.27 -0.20
CA ASP A 398 7.44 19.28 -0.35
C ASP A 398 7.58 19.95 -1.72
N VAL A 399 6.55 19.87 -2.57
CA VAL A 399 6.59 20.47 -3.91
C VAL A 399 6.41 21.97 -3.84
N ASP A 400 5.75 22.45 -2.77
CA ASP A 400 5.43 23.86 -2.56
C ASP A 400 6.65 24.65 -2.02
N TYR A 401 7.83 24.03 -2.01
CA TYR A 401 9.10 24.60 -1.55
C TYR A 401 10.01 25.10 -2.69
N ASN A 402 9.80 24.61 -3.93
CA ASN A 402 10.71 24.85 -5.06
C ASN A 402 10.14 25.77 -6.16
N GLU A 403 8.94 26.32 -5.99
CA GLU A 403 8.35 27.40 -6.78
C GLU A 403 8.14 28.66 -5.90
#